data_AF-A0A3A0B9Q3-F1
#
_entry.id   AF-A0A3A0B9Q3-F1
#
_cell.length_a   1.000
_cell.length_b   1.000
_cell.length_c   1.000
_cell.angle_alpha   90.00
_cell.angle_beta   90.00
_cell.angle_gamma   90.00
#
_symmetry.space_group_name_H-M   'P 1'
#
loop_
_entity.id
_entity.type
_entity.pdbx_description
1 polymer ?
#
loop_
_entity_poly.entity_id
_entity_poly.type
_entity_poly.pdbx_seq_one_letter_code
_entity_poly.pdbx_strand_id
1 'polypeptide(L)'
;MNSAKKIILLFFIVLGMTLPVLVYGAEHGGLGSGAIESFRPMSASQQAAQVAAGLYIKPAYMLITVLLIAVLAGQPARPMRALFWGLIAFLIGETFCAVNFIVYRHQSLVSEYLHSYGMVLAFGLLTYSLLDVLDLRLHPSAHPVLSRQIALFSIPMTAILAFLPLTVSTAPTDYQTDLFGVSYSYARFGFYQWYESRLLPWIALACMAFAWAALWTRQKAPIPPVTKMFFSAGVGALGFAIFRVTLGALYAQDLVWFEFWEELTELMMVVSVTFILWQYQPELFAFLRLRRRSDS
;
A
#
# COMPACT_ATOMS: atom_id res chain seq x y z
N MET A 1 -20.83 15.53 -0.10
CA MET A 1 -21.10 14.42 0.84
C MET A 1 -21.65 15.03 2.12
N ASN A 2 -22.82 14.60 2.61
CA ASN A 2 -23.43 15.17 3.83
C ASN A 2 -22.54 14.90 5.06
N SER A 3 -22.67 15.72 6.10
CA SER A 3 -21.83 15.63 7.31
C SER A 3 -21.89 14.24 7.97
N ALA A 4 -23.06 13.59 7.95
CA ALA A 4 -23.24 12.23 8.46
C ALA A 4 -22.35 11.19 7.77
N LYS A 5 -22.28 11.19 6.43
CA LYS A 5 -21.40 10.25 5.69
C LYS A 5 -19.92 10.49 5.97
N LYS A 6 -19.51 11.74 6.21
CA LYS A 6 -18.13 12.07 6.61
C LYS A 6 -17.79 11.50 7.99
N ILE A 7 -18.70 11.65 8.95
CA ILE A 7 -18.54 11.11 10.30
C ILE A 7 -18.43 9.58 10.27
N ILE A 8 -19.32 8.91 9.54
CA ILE A 8 -19.29 7.46 9.40
C ILE A 8 -17.97 6.99 8.77
N LEU A 9 -17.50 7.67 7.72
CA LEU A 9 -16.22 7.34 7.10
C LEU A 9 -15.06 7.52 8.07
N LEU A 10 -15.01 8.64 8.79
CA LEU A 10 -13.98 8.91 9.79
C LEU A 10 -14.00 7.85 10.90
N PHE A 11 -15.19 7.45 11.36
CA PHE A 11 -15.34 6.39 12.34
C PHE A 11 -14.74 5.07 11.86
N PHE A 12 -15.01 4.66 10.61
CA PHE A 12 -14.41 3.43 10.06
C PHE A 12 -12.90 3.54 9.85
N ILE A 13 -12.39 4.73 9.50
CA ILE A 13 -10.94 4.96 9.39
C ILE A 13 -10.29 4.83 10.77
N VAL A 14 -10.83 5.51 11.79
CA VAL A 14 -10.33 5.44 13.17
C VAL A 14 -10.42 4.02 13.70
N LEU A 15 -11.56 3.36 13.53
CA LEU A 15 -11.74 1.96 13.96
C LEU A 15 -10.76 1.04 13.25
N GLY A 16 -10.57 1.20 11.94
CA GLY A 16 -9.61 0.43 11.16
C GLY A 16 -8.16 0.61 11.63
N MET A 17 -7.80 1.80 12.13
CA MET A 17 -6.49 2.10 12.69
C MET A 17 -6.31 1.59 14.13
N THR A 18 -7.31 1.75 15.00
CA THR A 18 -7.14 1.46 16.43
C THR A 18 -7.48 0.02 16.78
N LEU A 19 -8.46 -0.59 16.12
CA LEU A 19 -8.95 -1.92 16.46
C LEU A 19 -7.87 -3.01 16.37
N PRO A 20 -7.02 -3.08 15.32
CA PRO A 20 -6.00 -4.12 15.23
C PRO A 20 -4.99 -4.08 16.38
N VAL A 21 -4.59 -2.88 16.78
CA VAL A 21 -3.67 -2.64 17.91
C VAL A 21 -4.30 -3.12 19.22
N LEU A 22 -5.58 -2.78 19.45
CA LEU A 22 -6.31 -3.17 20.64
C LEU A 22 -6.54 -4.69 20.73
N VAL A 23 -6.95 -5.32 19.61
CA VAL A 23 -7.18 -6.77 19.54
C VAL A 23 -5.89 -7.52 19.81
N TYR A 24 -4.80 -7.15 19.12
CA TYR A 24 -3.52 -7.82 19.31
C TYR A 24 -2.98 -7.65 20.74
N GLY A 25 -3.03 -6.43 21.26
CA GLY A 25 -2.59 -6.13 22.62
C GLY A 25 -3.39 -6.89 23.68
N ALA A 26 -4.69 -7.07 23.48
CA ALA A 26 -5.54 -7.87 24.36
C ALA A 26 -5.22 -9.37 24.29
N GLU A 27 -4.93 -9.91 23.10
CA GLU A 27 -4.59 -11.32 22.91
C GLU A 27 -3.20 -11.69 23.44
N HIS A 28 -2.23 -10.79 23.35
CA HIS A 28 -0.81 -11.09 23.61
C HIS A 28 -0.24 -10.42 24.87
N GLY A 29 -1.08 -9.69 25.62
CA GLY A 29 -0.67 -8.97 26.84
C GLY A 29 0.24 -7.77 26.60
N GLY A 30 0.39 -7.34 25.35
CA GLY A 30 1.24 -6.23 24.91
C GLY A 30 1.39 -6.21 23.40
N LEU A 31 2.03 -5.18 22.85
CA LEU A 31 2.29 -5.07 21.41
C LEU A 31 3.55 -5.84 20.97
N GLY A 32 4.15 -6.59 21.91
CA GLY A 32 5.43 -7.27 21.75
C GLY A 32 6.61 -6.32 21.98
N SER A 33 7.70 -6.88 22.48
CA SER A 33 9.03 -6.26 22.47
C SER A 33 10.00 -7.28 21.90
N GLY A 34 10.71 -6.93 20.82
CA GLY A 34 11.78 -7.78 20.30
C GLY A 34 12.92 -7.78 21.31
N ALA A 35 13.26 -8.95 21.86
CA ALA A 35 14.49 -9.12 22.60
C ALA A 35 15.59 -9.25 21.56
N ILE A 36 16.20 -8.11 21.18
CA ILE A 36 17.21 -8.03 20.12
C ILE A 36 18.21 -9.19 20.22
N GLU A 37 18.10 -10.16 19.32
CA GLU A 37 18.66 -11.50 19.56
C GLU A 37 20.17 -11.59 19.34
N SER A 38 20.78 -10.72 18.51
CA SER A 38 22.24 -10.71 18.30
C SER A 38 22.74 -9.49 17.52
N PHE A 39 24.03 -9.16 17.72
CA PHE A 39 24.75 -8.24 16.83
C PHE A 39 25.22 -8.97 15.57
N ARG A 40 24.98 -8.37 14.41
CA ARG A 40 25.39 -8.87 13.10
C ARG A 40 26.08 -7.76 12.31
N PRO A 41 27.36 -7.90 11.92
CA PRO A 41 28.04 -6.87 11.14
C PRO A 41 27.45 -6.77 9.73
N MET A 42 27.30 -5.54 9.22
CA MET A 42 26.90 -5.28 7.83
C MET A 42 28.11 -5.30 6.90
N SER A 43 27.99 -6.09 5.83
CA SER A 43 28.89 -6.04 4.68
C SER A 43 28.83 -4.68 3.96
N ALA A 44 29.87 -4.36 3.18
CA ALA A 44 29.92 -3.10 2.42
C ALA A 44 28.74 -2.96 1.43
N SER A 45 28.30 -4.05 0.81
CA SER A 45 27.15 -4.04 -0.10
C SER A 45 25.83 -3.77 0.63
N GLN A 46 25.65 -4.32 1.83
CA GLN A 46 24.50 -4.01 2.68
C GLN A 46 24.50 -2.54 3.11
N GLN A 47 25.65 -1.99 3.49
CA GLN A 47 25.74 -0.56 3.85
C GLN A 47 25.39 0.34 2.65
N ALA A 48 25.91 -0.01 1.46
CA ALA A 48 25.56 0.69 0.23
C ALA A 48 24.07 0.57 -0.12
N ALA A 49 23.48 -0.61 0.05
CA ALA A 49 22.05 -0.85 -0.18
C ALA A 49 21.19 -0.01 0.77
N GLN A 50 21.52 0.03 2.07
CA GLN A 50 20.78 0.85 3.04
C GLN A 50 20.86 2.34 2.71
N VAL A 51 22.04 2.82 2.33
CA VAL A 51 22.22 4.21 1.90
C VAL A 51 21.42 4.51 0.64
N ALA A 52 21.46 3.62 -0.36
CA ALA A 52 20.67 3.77 -1.58
C ALA A 52 19.17 3.83 -1.26
N ALA A 53 18.67 2.90 -0.44
CA ALA A 53 17.27 2.82 -0.02
C ALA A 53 16.83 4.11 0.70
N GLY A 54 17.51 4.46 1.81
CA GLY A 54 17.09 5.54 2.69
C GLY A 54 17.38 6.96 2.18
N LEU A 55 18.49 7.18 1.46
CA LEU A 55 18.92 8.54 1.06
C LEU A 55 18.64 8.88 -0.40
N TYR A 56 18.41 7.90 -1.28
CA TYR A 56 18.20 8.15 -2.71
C TYR A 56 16.84 7.66 -3.18
N ILE A 57 16.54 6.37 -3.01
CA ILE A 57 15.33 5.74 -3.54
C ILE A 57 14.09 6.32 -2.86
N LYS A 58 14.03 6.29 -1.52
CA LYS A 58 12.90 6.83 -0.74
C LYS A 58 12.65 8.30 -1.01
N PRO A 59 13.63 9.21 -0.85
CA PRO A 59 13.41 10.62 -1.15
C PRO A 59 13.00 10.88 -2.61
N ALA A 60 13.52 10.12 -3.58
CA ALA A 60 13.18 10.29 -4.98
C ALA A 60 11.70 9.98 -5.26
N TYR A 61 11.20 8.80 -4.85
CA TYR A 61 9.80 8.47 -5.11
C TYR A 61 8.85 9.34 -4.27
N MET A 62 9.24 9.77 -3.07
CA MET A 62 8.43 10.66 -2.24
C MET A 62 8.29 12.03 -2.93
N LEU A 63 9.38 12.56 -3.49
CA LEU A 63 9.35 13.81 -4.24
C LEU A 63 8.49 13.69 -5.50
N ILE A 64 8.66 12.61 -6.29
CA ILE A 64 7.82 12.36 -7.47
C ILE A 64 6.34 12.28 -7.06
N THR A 65 6.03 11.60 -5.95
CA THR A 65 4.68 11.49 -5.41
C THR A 65 4.10 12.86 -5.07
N VAL A 66 4.85 13.75 -4.40
CA VAL A 66 4.41 15.12 -4.10
C VAL A 66 4.09 15.88 -5.39
N LEU A 67 4.94 15.76 -6.41
CA LEU A 67 4.70 16.40 -7.71
C LEU A 67 3.45 15.85 -8.39
N LEU A 68 3.22 14.55 -8.36
CA LEU A 68 2.00 13.93 -8.89
C LEU A 68 0.75 14.38 -8.13
N ILE A 69 0.81 14.46 -6.80
CA ILE A 69 -0.30 14.99 -5.98
C ILE A 69 -0.62 16.43 -6.41
N ALA A 70 0.39 17.27 -6.63
CA ALA A 70 0.19 18.63 -7.10
C ALA A 70 -0.43 18.70 -8.51
N VAL A 71 0.00 17.83 -9.44
CA VAL A 71 -0.57 17.74 -10.80
C VAL A 71 -2.02 17.24 -10.78
N LEU A 72 -2.34 16.30 -9.89
CA LEU A 72 -3.68 15.73 -9.75
C LEU A 72 -4.60 16.60 -8.89
N ALA A 73 -4.07 17.60 -8.18
CA ALA A 73 -4.86 18.52 -7.38
C ALA A 73 -5.88 19.27 -8.25
N GLY A 74 -7.15 19.13 -7.92
CA GLY A 74 -8.25 19.75 -8.66
C GLY A 74 -8.81 18.94 -9.82
N GLN A 75 -8.27 17.75 -10.13
CA GLN A 75 -8.86 16.89 -11.15
C GLN A 75 -10.24 16.37 -10.71
N PRO A 76 -11.34 16.66 -11.44
CA PRO A 76 -12.70 16.28 -11.01
C PRO A 76 -13.03 14.82 -11.35
N ALA A 77 -12.31 14.23 -12.32
CA ALA A 77 -12.55 12.88 -12.78
C ALA A 77 -12.38 11.87 -11.64
N ARG A 78 -13.37 10.99 -11.46
CA ARG A 78 -13.39 9.97 -10.40
C ARG A 78 -12.10 9.13 -10.30
N PRO A 79 -11.56 8.54 -11.39
CA PRO A 79 -10.30 7.79 -11.30
C PRO A 79 -9.13 8.66 -10.83
N MET A 80 -9.01 9.89 -11.35
CA MET A 80 -7.95 10.82 -10.95
C MET A 80 -8.04 11.20 -9.47
N ARG A 81 -9.25 11.39 -8.94
CA ARG A 81 -9.44 11.63 -7.51
C ARG A 81 -9.08 10.42 -6.66
N ALA A 82 -9.41 9.20 -7.10
CA ALA A 82 -9.00 7.99 -6.40
C ALA A 82 -7.47 7.87 -6.38
N LEU A 83 -6.81 8.09 -7.52
CA LEU A 83 -5.35 8.10 -7.62
C LEU A 83 -4.72 9.17 -6.71
N PHE A 84 -5.26 10.39 -6.72
CA PHE A 84 -4.81 11.48 -5.84
C PHE A 84 -4.86 11.09 -4.37
N TRP A 85 -5.99 10.53 -3.89
CA TRP A 85 -6.11 10.09 -2.51
C TRP A 85 -5.23 8.87 -2.21
N GLY A 86 -5.01 7.98 -3.18
CA GLY A 86 -4.08 6.86 -3.06
C GLY A 86 -2.64 7.32 -2.89
N LEU A 87 -2.19 8.32 -3.66
CA LEU A 87 -0.86 8.91 -3.54
C LEU A 87 -0.69 9.70 -2.23
N ILE A 88 -1.74 10.35 -1.71
CA ILE A 88 -1.71 10.95 -0.38
C ILE A 88 -1.56 9.87 0.70
N ALA A 89 -2.34 8.80 0.64
CA ALA A 89 -2.23 7.70 1.60
C ALA A 89 -0.84 7.05 1.57
N PHE A 90 -0.29 6.87 0.36
CA PHE A 90 1.08 6.40 0.14
C PHE A 90 2.09 7.33 0.82
N LEU A 91 2.07 8.63 0.51
CA LEU A 91 3.01 9.60 1.08
C LEU A 91 2.93 9.71 2.60
N ILE A 92 1.71 9.64 3.17
CA ILE A 92 1.51 9.63 4.62
C ILE A 92 2.14 8.37 5.23
N GLY A 93 1.88 7.20 4.63
CA GLY A 93 2.49 5.94 5.06
C GLY A 93 4.02 6.01 5.03
N GLU A 94 4.58 6.54 3.94
CA GLU A 94 6.03 6.70 3.78
C GLU A 94 6.66 7.71 4.71
N THR A 95 5.91 8.74 5.08
CA THR A 95 6.34 9.67 6.12
C THR A 95 6.47 8.95 7.47
N PHE A 96 5.54 8.05 7.81
CA PHE A 96 5.66 7.25 9.03
C PHE A 96 6.82 6.23 8.94
N CYS A 97 7.08 5.63 7.78
CA CYS A 97 8.26 4.80 7.58
C CYS A 97 9.56 5.61 7.78
N ALA A 98 9.66 6.80 7.17
CA ALA A 98 10.81 7.69 7.33
C ALA A 98 11.01 8.15 8.78
N VAL A 99 9.93 8.49 9.50
CA VAL A 99 10.00 8.84 10.92
C VAL A 99 10.46 7.62 11.75
N ASN A 100 9.97 6.42 11.44
CA ASN A 100 10.41 5.18 12.09
C ASN A 100 11.92 4.95 11.88
N PHE A 101 12.40 5.13 10.66
CA PHE A 101 13.80 5.03 10.27
C PHE A 101 14.68 6.04 11.02
N ILE A 102 14.37 7.34 10.91
CA ILE A 102 15.22 8.43 11.42
C ILE A 102 15.19 8.55 12.94
N VAL A 103 13.99 8.48 13.54
CA VAL A 103 13.79 8.80 14.97
C VAL A 103 13.85 7.54 15.82
N TYR A 104 13.22 6.47 15.37
CA TYR A 104 12.99 5.27 16.18
C TYR A 104 13.87 4.09 15.79
N ARG A 105 14.70 4.19 14.74
CA ARG A 105 15.57 3.10 14.24
C ARG A 105 14.78 1.79 14.04
N HIS A 106 13.62 1.88 13.37
CA HIS A 106 12.62 0.81 13.17
C HIS A 106 11.94 0.22 14.41
N GLN A 107 12.14 0.79 15.60
CA GLN A 107 11.58 0.22 16.82
C GLN A 107 10.13 0.68 17.10
N SER A 108 9.57 1.63 16.33
CA SER A 108 8.24 2.16 16.60
C SER A 108 7.14 1.33 15.94
N LEU A 109 6.45 0.56 16.78
CA LEU A 109 5.28 -0.23 16.42
C LEU A 109 4.16 0.57 15.78
N VAL A 110 3.85 1.73 16.34
CA VAL A 110 2.77 2.57 15.82
C VAL A 110 3.16 3.13 14.44
N SER A 111 4.41 3.55 14.26
CA SER A 111 4.86 4.16 13.01
C SER A 111 4.82 3.16 11.85
N GLU A 112 5.36 1.96 12.04
CA GLU A 112 5.32 0.91 11.01
C GLU A 112 3.88 0.44 10.70
N TYR A 113 3.03 0.36 11.72
CA TYR A 113 1.63 0.02 11.52
C TYR A 113 0.91 1.07 10.66
N LEU A 114 1.17 2.36 10.92
CA LEU A 114 0.61 3.45 10.12
C LEU A 114 1.19 3.49 8.70
N HIS A 115 2.47 3.14 8.52
CA HIS A 115 3.06 2.91 7.20
C HIS A 115 2.30 1.80 6.46
N SER A 116 2.19 0.61 7.06
CA SER A 116 1.45 -0.53 6.50
C SER A 116 0.00 -0.19 6.14
N TYR A 117 -0.71 0.51 7.03
CA TYR A 117 -2.08 0.96 6.77
C TYR A 117 -2.16 1.94 5.60
N GLY A 118 -1.20 2.88 5.51
CA GLY A 118 -1.06 3.79 4.37
C GLY A 118 -0.88 3.05 3.05
N MET A 119 -0.03 2.01 3.04
CA MET A 119 0.22 1.18 1.85
C MET A 119 -1.02 0.41 1.40
N VAL A 120 -1.76 -0.18 2.33
CA VAL A 120 -3.03 -0.88 2.05
C VAL A 120 -4.04 0.06 1.39
N LEU A 121 -4.20 1.27 1.93
CA LEU A 121 -5.08 2.29 1.36
C LEU A 121 -4.60 2.76 -0.02
N ALA A 122 -3.29 2.99 -0.17
CA ALA A 122 -2.69 3.39 -1.42
C ALA A 122 -2.98 2.36 -2.51
N PHE A 123 -2.62 1.09 -2.30
CA PHE A 123 -2.81 0.02 -3.27
C PHE A 123 -4.30 -0.19 -3.61
N GLY A 124 -5.18 -0.07 -2.61
CA GLY A 124 -6.61 -0.15 -2.83
C GLY A 124 -7.13 1.01 -3.71
N LEU A 125 -6.74 2.25 -3.43
CA LEU A 125 -7.19 3.41 -4.22
C LEU A 125 -6.56 3.47 -5.62
N LEU A 126 -5.32 3.01 -5.78
CA LEU A 126 -4.67 2.83 -7.08
C LEU A 126 -5.41 1.78 -7.93
N THR A 127 -5.71 0.63 -7.34
CA THR A 127 -6.52 -0.42 -8.00
C THR A 127 -7.89 0.10 -8.39
N TYR A 128 -8.53 0.86 -7.50
CA TYR A 128 -9.82 1.48 -7.77
C TYR A 128 -9.76 2.43 -8.96
N SER A 129 -8.75 3.31 -9.00
CA SER A 129 -8.51 4.22 -10.13
C SER A 129 -8.33 3.45 -11.44
N LEU A 130 -7.51 2.40 -11.43
CA LEU A 130 -7.26 1.57 -12.60
C LEU A 130 -8.55 0.92 -13.11
N LEU A 131 -9.36 0.33 -12.22
CA LEU A 131 -10.63 -0.29 -12.61
C LEU A 131 -11.63 0.72 -13.16
N ASP A 132 -11.69 1.93 -12.60
CA ASP A 132 -12.53 3.00 -13.15
C ASP A 132 -12.07 3.43 -14.55
N VAL A 133 -10.76 3.53 -14.79
CA VAL A 133 -10.23 3.83 -16.14
C VAL A 133 -10.55 2.70 -17.12
N LEU A 134 -10.35 1.44 -16.72
CA LEU A 134 -10.65 0.28 -17.55
C LEU A 134 -12.15 0.21 -17.88
N ASP A 135 -13.02 0.43 -16.89
CA ASP A 135 -14.47 0.47 -17.09
C ASP A 135 -14.85 1.59 -18.09
N LEU A 136 -14.30 2.80 -17.95
CA LEU A 136 -14.53 3.90 -18.88
C LEU A 136 -14.04 3.61 -20.31
N ARG A 137 -12.95 2.85 -20.47
CA ARG A 137 -12.39 2.50 -21.80
C ARG A 137 -13.07 1.30 -22.45
N LEU A 138 -13.51 0.33 -21.65
CA LEU A 138 -14.14 -0.89 -22.15
C LEU A 138 -15.65 -0.75 -22.38
N HIS A 139 -16.30 0.19 -21.67
CA HIS A 139 -17.75 0.41 -21.77
C HIS A 139 -18.23 0.92 -23.15
N PRO A 140 -17.52 1.80 -23.87
CA PRO A 140 -17.91 2.22 -25.22
C PRO A 140 -17.81 1.11 -26.27
N SER A 141 -16.96 0.10 -26.02
CA SER A 141 -16.66 -1.02 -26.92
C SER A 141 -17.43 -2.29 -26.53
N ALA A 142 -18.75 -2.29 -26.72
CA ALA A 142 -19.65 -3.44 -26.97
C ALA A 142 -19.60 -4.74 -26.10
N HIS A 143 -18.77 -4.87 -25.07
CA HIS A 143 -18.61 -6.15 -24.33
C HIS A 143 -18.85 -6.05 -22.80
N PRO A 144 -20.03 -5.58 -22.37
CA PRO A 144 -20.43 -5.58 -20.96
C PRO A 144 -20.41 -7.00 -20.34
N VAL A 145 -20.61 -8.03 -21.16
CA VAL A 145 -20.54 -9.43 -20.74
C VAL A 145 -19.11 -9.85 -20.39
N LEU A 146 -18.11 -9.44 -21.17
CA LEU A 146 -16.71 -9.83 -20.96
C LEU A 146 -16.15 -9.24 -19.66
N SER A 147 -16.34 -7.94 -19.43
CA SER A 147 -15.88 -7.27 -18.19
C SER A 147 -16.47 -7.94 -16.95
N ARG A 148 -17.75 -8.32 -17.01
CA ARG A 148 -18.42 -9.06 -15.93
C ARG A 148 -17.88 -10.48 -15.77
N GLN A 149 -17.62 -11.22 -16.85
CA GLN A 149 -17.03 -12.55 -16.80
C GLN A 149 -15.63 -12.52 -16.19
N ILE A 150 -14.79 -11.55 -16.59
CA ILE A 150 -13.48 -11.31 -15.99
C ILE A 150 -13.63 -11.00 -14.50
N ALA A 151 -14.60 -10.16 -14.10
CA ALA A 151 -14.84 -9.86 -12.69
C ALA A 151 -15.29 -11.10 -11.89
N LEU A 152 -16.23 -11.89 -12.41
CA LEU A 152 -16.68 -13.14 -11.79
C LEU A 152 -15.54 -14.16 -11.62
N PHE A 153 -14.56 -14.16 -12.52
CA PHE A 153 -13.41 -15.06 -12.44
C PHE A 153 -12.25 -14.51 -11.61
N SER A 154 -12.01 -13.19 -11.62
CA SER A 154 -10.89 -12.59 -10.89
C SER A 154 -11.13 -12.46 -9.39
N ILE A 155 -12.36 -12.13 -8.96
CA ILE A 155 -12.71 -12.07 -7.53
C ILE A 155 -12.44 -13.40 -6.76
N PRO A 156 -12.89 -14.59 -7.21
CA PRO A 156 -12.60 -15.86 -6.51
C PRO A 156 -11.11 -16.15 -6.49
N MET A 157 -10.46 -15.98 -7.64
CA MET A 157 -9.06 -16.30 -7.79
C MET A 157 -8.21 -15.44 -6.85
N THR A 158 -8.56 -14.15 -6.74
CA THR A 158 -7.90 -13.25 -5.80
C THR A 158 -8.21 -13.66 -4.35
N ALA A 159 -9.43 -14.09 -4.03
CA ALA A 159 -9.77 -14.60 -2.70
C ALA A 159 -8.94 -15.86 -2.33
N ILE A 160 -8.70 -16.76 -3.27
CA ILE A 160 -7.88 -17.97 -3.06
C ILE A 160 -6.43 -17.58 -2.71
N LEU A 161 -5.88 -16.52 -3.30
CA LEU A 161 -4.53 -16.06 -2.99
C LEU A 161 -4.37 -15.59 -1.53
N ALA A 162 -5.46 -15.25 -0.82
CA ALA A 162 -5.41 -14.89 0.60
C ALA A 162 -4.97 -16.06 1.51
N PHE A 163 -5.09 -17.31 1.06
CA PHE A 163 -4.60 -18.45 1.82
C PHE A 163 -3.07 -18.56 1.85
N LEU A 164 -2.36 -17.93 0.91
CA LEU A 164 -0.88 -17.91 0.91
C LEU A 164 -0.33 -17.24 2.18
N PRO A 165 -0.63 -15.96 2.49
CA PRO A 165 -0.17 -15.35 3.73
C PRO A 165 -0.76 -16.00 4.98
N LEU A 166 -2.00 -16.51 4.95
CA LEU A 166 -2.61 -17.19 6.10
C LEU A 166 -1.87 -18.47 6.54
N THR A 167 -1.12 -19.09 5.64
CA THR A 167 -0.41 -20.35 5.90
C THR A 167 1.08 -20.16 6.19
N VAL A 168 1.60 -18.94 6.06
CA VAL A 168 3.02 -18.66 6.38
C VAL A 168 3.26 -18.72 7.88
N SER A 169 4.39 -19.27 8.30
CA SER A 169 4.83 -19.19 9.70
C SER A 169 5.21 -17.75 10.05
N THR A 170 4.76 -17.27 11.21
CA THR A 170 5.22 -16.00 11.77
C THR A 170 6.47 -16.28 12.60
N ALA A 171 7.61 -15.81 12.13
CA ALA A 171 8.88 -15.88 12.85
C ALA A 171 9.40 -14.44 12.98
N PRO A 172 9.20 -13.79 14.13
CA PRO A 172 9.84 -12.51 14.43
C PRO A 172 11.33 -12.58 14.13
N THR A 173 11.85 -11.58 13.45
CA THR A 173 13.28 -11.46 13.15
C THR A 173 13.74 -10.08 13.58
N ASP A 174 14.78 -10.04 14.40
CA ASP A 174 15.46 -8.82 14.77
C ASP A 174 16.97 -9.05 14.89
N TYR A 175 17.75 -7.99 14.69
CA TYR A 175 19.17 -7.96 14.99
C TYR A 175 19.67 -6.52 15.10
N GLN A 176 20.77 -6.37 15.84
CA GLN A 176 21.54 -5.13 15.85
C GLN A 176 22.66 -5.19 14.83
N THR A 177 23.01 -4.04 14.28
CA THR A 177 24.13 -3.91 13.35
C THR A 177 24.76 -2.53 13.47
N ASP A 178 25.75 -2.28 12.62
CA ASP A 178 26.49 -1.03 12.53
C ASP A 178 26.42 -0.48 11.10
N LEU A 179 25.85 0.72 10.96
CA LEU A 179 25.81 1.48 9.73
C LEU A 179 26.82 2.65 9.85
N PHE A 180 28.01 2.47 9.29
CA PHE A 180 29.10 3.47 9.30
C PHE A 180 29.51 3.98 10.70
N GLY A 181 29.59 3.10 11.68
CA GLY A 181 29.94 3.41 13.08
C GLY A 181 28.71 3.77 13.95
N VAL A 182 27.50 3.75 13.40
CA VAL A 182 26.26 4.06 14.11
C VAL A 182 25.47 2.78 14.35
N SER A 183 25.22 2.48 15.63
CA SER A 183 24.38 1.34 16.03
C SER A 183 22.96 1.48 15.50
N TYR A 184 22.53 0.46 14.76
CA TYR A 184 21.25 0.38 14.08
C TYR A 184 20.54 -0.93 14.43
N SER A 185 19.21 -0.92 14.50
CA SER A 185 18.41 -2.13 14.75
C SER A 185 17.48 -2.38 13.59
N TYR A 186 17.44 -3.62 13.11
CA TYR A 186 16.38 -4.09 12.23
C TYR A 186 15.46 -4.97 13.05
N ALA A 187 14.15 -4.76 12.93
CA ALA A 187 13.16 -5.55 13.66
C ALA A 187 11.87 -5.70 12.87
N ARG A 188 11.38 -6.93 12.77
CA ARG A 188 10.02 -7.26 12.33
C ARG A 188 9.25 -7.88 13.49
N PHE A 189 8.63 -7.02 14.27
CA PHE A 189 7.85 -7.43 15.45
C PHE A 189 6.71 -8.36 15.09
N GLY A 190 6.35 -9.23 16.04
CA GLY A 190 5.27 -10.19 15.89
C GLY A 190 3.93 -9.55 15.52
N PHE A 191 3.65 -8.34 16.00
CA PHE A 191 2.43 -7.61 15.64
C PHE A 191 2.33 -7.34 14.15
N TYR A 192 3.40 -6.87 13.50
CA TYR A 192 3.36 -6.58 12.06
C TYR A 192 3.14 -7.85 11.26
N GLN A 193 3.86 -8.92 11.63
CA GLN A 193 3.72 -10.19 10.95
C GLN A 193 2.31 -10.74 11.12
N TRP A 194 1.69 -10.60 12.29
CA TRP A 194 0.30 -10.97 12.51
C TRP A 194 -0.64 -10.10 11.67
N TYR A 195 -0.44 -8.78 11.66
CA TYR A 195 -1.26 -7.85 10.88
C TYR A 195 -1.21 -8.19 9.38
N GLU A 196 0.00 -8.35 8.84
CA GLU A 196 0.29 -8.64 7.44
C GLU A 196 -0.16 -10.04 7.02
N SER A 197 0.11 -11.07 7.83
CA SER A 197 -0.11 -12.48 7.46
C SER A 197 -1.43 -13.07 7.95
N ARG A 198 -2.15 -12.38 8.86
CA ARG A 198 -3.44 -12.86 9.41
C ARG A 198 -4.56 -11.88 9.14
N LEU A 199 -4.45 -10.66 9.67
CA LEU A 199 -5.58 -9.72 9.63
C LEU A 199 -5.89 -9.24 8.21
N LEU A 200 -4.88 -8.78 7.47
CA LEU A 200 -5.08 -8.27 6.10
C LEU A 200 -5.66 -9.32 5.14
N PRO A 201 -5.20 -10.59 5.13
CA PRO A 201 -5.82 -11.64 4.33
C PRO A 201 -7.29 -11.91 4.69
N TRP A 202 -7.66 -11.88 5.98
CA TRP A 202 -9.06 -12.01 6.40
C TRP A 202 -9.92 -10.83 5.93
N ILE A 203 -9.39 -9.60 6.04
CA ILE A 203 -10.05 -8.40 5.50
C ILE A 203 -10.23 -8.55 3.98
N ALA A 204 -9.21 -9.04 3.28
CA ALA A 204 -9.29 -9.28 1.84
C ALA A 204 -10.38 -10.30 1.50
N LEU A 205 -10.44 -11.45 2.19
CA LEU A 205 -11.49 -12.46 2.00
C LEU A 205 -12.89 -11.88 2.19
N ALA A 206 -13.10 -11.12 3.27
CA ALA A 206 -14.38 -10.45 3.54
C ALA A 206 -14.73 -9.46 2.41
N CYS A 207 -13.78 -8.65 1.98
CA CYS A 207 -13.96 -7.71 0.87
C CYS A 207 -14.27 -8.44 -0.44
N MET A 208 -13.59 -9.53 -0.77
CA MET A 208 -13.88 -10.32 -1.97
C MET A 208 -15.28 -10.94 -1.93
N ALA A 209 -15.71 -11.45 -0.76
CA ALA A 209 -17.06 -11.96 -0.57
C ALA A 209 -18.14 -10.88 -0.80
N PHE A 210 -17.95 -9.68 -0.25
CA PHE A 210 -18.86 -8.55 -0.50
C PHE A 210 -18.82 -8.08 -1.96
N ALA A 211 -17.64 -8.02 -2.59
CA ALA A 211 -17.50 -7.69 -4.00
C ALA A 211 -18.27 -8.67 -4.89
N TRP A 212 -18.16 -9.97 -4.60
CA TRP A 212 -18.89 -11.02 -5.30
C TRP A 212 -20.40 -10.89 -5.11
N ALA A 213 -20.87 -10.76 -3.88
CA ALA A 213 -22.30 -10.62 -3.58
C ALA A 213 -22.90 -9.40 -4.28
N ALA A 214 -22.18 -8.27 -4.28
CA ALA A 214 -22.58 -7.06 -5.01
C ALA A 214 -22.62 -7.28 -6.53
N LEU A 215 -21.70 -8.08 -7.08
CA LEU A 215 -21.68 -8.42 -8.51
C LEU A 215 -22.80 -9.39 -8.90
N TRP A 216 -23.22 -10.27 -7.98
CA TRP A 216 -24.27 -11.24 -8.19
C TRP A 216 -25.66 -10.59 -8.21
N THR A 217 -25.90 -9.63 -7.32
CA THR A 217 -27.20 -8.96 -7.17
C THR A 217 -27.56 -8.03 -8.34
N ARG A 218 -26.58 -7.63 -9.16
CA ARG A 218 -26.82 -6.78 -10.34
C ARG A 218 -26.30 -7.43 -11.62
N GLN A 219 -27.23 -7.91 -12.44
CA GLN A 219 -26.92 -8.61 -13.69
C GLN A 219 -26.59 -7.68 -14.87
N LYS A 220 -26.83 -6.36 -14.74
CA LYS A 220 -26.60 -5.38 -15.81
C LYS A 220 -25.27 -4.67 -15.63
N ALA A 221 -24.54 -4.50 -16.73
CA ALA A 221 -23.35 -3.65 -16.79
C ALA A 221 -23.72 -2.15 -16.66
N PRO A 222 -22.80 -1.28 -16.24
CA PRO A 222 -21.39 -1.51 -15.86
C PRO A 222 -21.19 -2.28 -14.55
N ILE A 223 -19.94 -2.65 -14.22
CA ILE A 223 -19.61 -3.26 -12.93
C ILE A 223 -20.08 -2.31 -11.80
N PRO A 224 -20.87 -2.80 -10.83
CA PRO A 224 -21.36 -1.94 -9.76
C PRO A 224 -20.23 -1.21 -9.03
N PRO A 225 -20.35 0.09 -8.74
CA PRO A 225 -19.31 0.84 -8.03
C PRO A 225 -18.93 0.22 -6.68
N VAL A 226 -19.89 -0.44 -6.02
CA VAL A 226 -19.71 -1.17 -4.76
C VAL A 226 -18.80 -2.39 -4.95
N THR A 227 -18.98 -3.15 -6.04
CA THR A 227 -18.07 -4.26 -6.40
C THR A 227 -16.65 -3.75 -6.59
N LYS A 228 -16.45 -2.66 -7.36
CA LYS A 228 -15.13 -2.06 -7.56
C LYS A 228 -14.51 -1.61 -6.24
N MET A 229 -15.29 -0.99 -5.36
CA MET A 229 -14.82 -0.51 -4.06
C MET A 229 -14.32 -1.66 -3.17
N PHE A 230 -15.14 -2.69 -2.97
CA PHE A 230 -14.75 -3.83 -2.13
C PHE A 230 -13.63 -4.64 -2.76
N PHE A 231 -13.69 -4.92 -4.06
CA PHE A 231 -12.61 -5.63 -4.74
C PHE A 231 -11.28 -4.89 -4.60
N SER A 232 -11.28 -3.57 -4.82
CA SER A 232 -10.06 -2.77 -4.69
C SER A 232 -9.54 -2.71 -3.26
N ALA A 233 -10.43 -2.56 -2.26
CA ALA A 233 -10.02 -2.62 -0.85
C ALA A 233 -9.39 -3.98 -0.50
N GLY A 234 -9.98 -5.07 -0.99
CA GLY A 234 -9.44 -6.41 -0.80
C GLY A 234 -8.11 -6.63 -1.54
N VAL A 235 -7.96 -6.11 -2.76
CA VAL A 235 -6.67 -6.12 -3.49
C VAL A 235 -5.62 -5.29 -2.75
N GLY A 236 -5.97 -4.14 -2.18
CA GLY A 236 -5.06 -3.33 -1.38
C GLY A 236 -4.53 -4.09 -0.16
N ALA A 237 -5.45 -4.70 0.61
CA ALA A 237 -5.10 -5.51 1.77
C ALA A 237 -4.26 -6.74 1.39
N LEU A 238 -4.70 -7.50 0.39
CA LEU A 238 -4.02 -8.73 -0.01
C LEU A 238 -2.69 -8.47 -0.73
N GLY A 239 -2.64 -7.48 -1.62
CA GLY A 239 -1.45 -7.13 -2.38
C GLY A 239 -0.32 -6.72 -1.46
N PHE A 240 -0.61 -5.87 -0.46
CA PHE A 240 0.38 -5.50 0.56
C PHE A 240 0.77 -6.70 1.43
N ALA A 241 -0.19 -7.51 1.88
CA ALA A 241 0.08 -8.72 2.66
C ALA A 241 1.02 -9.70 1.94
N ILE A 242 0.71 -10.05 0.69
CA ILE A 242 1.54 -10.94 -0.14
C ILE A 242 2.92 -10.34 -0.30
N PHE A 243 3.00 -9.05 -0.67
CA PHE A 243 4.27 -8.37 -0.86
C PHE A 243 5.17 -8.44 0.38
N ARG A 244 4.67 -8.06 1.54
CA ARG A 244 5.42 -8.05 2.81
C ARG A 244 5.78 -9.45 3.31
N VAL A 245 4.89 -10.42 3.12
CA VAL A 245 5.16 -11.83 3.45
C VAL A 245 6.21 -12.42 2.51
N THR A 246 6.15 -12.12 1.21
CA THR A 246 7.12 -12.59 0.22
C THR A 246 8.51 -12.01 0.51
N LEU A 247 8.62 -10.69 0.70
CA LEU A 247 9.90 -10.10 1.10
C LEU A 247 10.40 -10.69 2.42
N GLY A 248 9.51 -10.92 3.38
CA GLY A 248 9.85 -11.57 4.65
C GLY A 248 10.38 -12.97 4.52
N ALA A 249 9.76 -13.79 3.67
CA ALA A 249 10.20 -15.14 3.42
C ALA A 249 11.56 -15.17 2.69
N LEU A 250 11.76 -14.29 1.71
CA LEU A 250 12.99 -14.22 0.92
C LEU A 250 14.18 -13.66 1.71
N TYR A 251 13.92 -12.68 2.57
CA TYR A 251 14.95 -11.89 3.26
C TYR A 251 14.83 -11.97 4.80
N ALA A 252 14.25 -13.05 5.33
CA ALA A 252 14.11 -13.27 6.77
C ALA A 252 15.44 -13.11 7.52
N GLN A 253 16.52 -13.53 6.87
CA GLN A 253 17.88 -13.51 7.38
C GLN A 253 18.68 -12.30 6.86
N ASP A 254 18.10 -11.32 6.19
CA ASP A 254 18.83 -10.14 5.72
C ASP A 254 17.89 -8.94 5.52
N LEU A 255 17.50 -8.32 6.62
CA LEU A 255 16.50 -7.25 6.64
C LEU A 255 16.98 -5.97 5.91
N VAL A 256 18.29 -5.84 5.66
CA VAL A 256 18.81 -4.77 4.81
C VAL A 256 18.30 -4.92 3.38
N TRP A 257 18.37 -6.13 2.83
CA TRP A 257 17.85 -6.39 1.48
C TRP A 257 16.33 -6.36 1.44
N PHE A 258 15.67 -6.78 2.52
CA PHE A 258 14.24 -6.60 2.68
C PHE A 258 13.83 -5.13 2.44
N GLU A 259 14.43 -4.20 3.18
CA GLU A 259 14.12 -2.77 3.06
C GLU A 259 14.52 -2.22 1.69
N PHE A 260 15.70 -2.57 1.18
CA PHE A 260 16.12 -2.11 -0.15
C PHE A 260 15.12 -2.48 -1.24
N TRP A 261 14.66 -3.74 -1.26
CA TRP A 261 13.69 -4.20 -2.25
C TRP A 261 12.31 -3.59 -2.03
N GLU A 262 11.94 -3.35 -0.78
CA GLU A 262 10.73 -2.60 -0.45
C GLU A 262 10.75 -1.22 -1.11
N GLU A 263 11.75 -0.40 -0.78
CA GLU A 263 11.90 0.95 -1.32
C GLU A 263 11.96 0.96 -2.86
N LEU A 264 12.68 -0.01 -3.45
CA LEU A 264 12.83 -0.09 -4.90
C LEU A 264 11.50 -0.39 -5.61
N THR A 265 10.69 -1.29 -5.08
CA THR A 265 9.39 -1.61 -5.67
C THR A 265 8.38 -0.47 -5.52
N GLU A 266 8.47 0.30 -4.45
CA GLU A 266 7.69 1.53 -4.29
C GLU A 266 8.08 2.60 -5.32
N LEU A 267 9.39 2.79 -5.58
CA LEU A 267 9.85 3.62 -6.69
C LEU A 267 9.30 3.14 -8.03
N MET A 268 9.37 1.83 -8.31
CA MET A 268 8.82 1.25 -9.55
C MET A 268 7.33 1.54 -9.71
N MET A 269 6.56 1.47 -8.62
CA MET A 269 5.13 1.75 -8.61
C MET A 269 4.86 3.23 -8.92
N VAL A 270 5.54 4.17 -8.26
CA VAL A 270 5.39 5.61 -8.51
C VAL A 270 5.84 6.00 -9.93
N VAL A 271 6.93 5.44 -10.43
CA VAL A 271 7.41 5.65 -11.81
C VAL A 271 6.39 5.10 -12.82
N SER A 272 5.80 3.93 -12.56
CA SER A 272 4.77 3.35 -13.43
C SER A 272 3.52 4.22 -13.51
N VAL A 273 3.06 4.74 -12.37
CA VAL A 273 1.94 5.71 -12.32
C VAL A 273 2.29 6.96 -13.12
N THR A 274 3.48 7.51 -12.92
CA THR A 274 3.98 8.70 -13.64
C THR A 274 3.98 8.47 -15.15
N PHE A 275 4.53 7.34 -15.58
CA PHE A 275 4.61 6.96 -16.99
C PHE A 275 3.22 6.81 -17.62
N ILE A 276 2.29 6.13 -16.95
CA ILE A 276 0.91 5.95 -17.44
C ILE A 276 0.21 7.30 -17.59
N LEU A 277 0.33 8.19 -16.60
CA LEU A 277 -0.26 9.53 -16.69
C LEU A 277 0.36 10.32 -17.83
N TRP A 278 1.69 10.28 -17.98
CA TRP A 278 2.39 10.98 -19.05
C TRP A 278 1.94 10.50 -20.44
N GLN A 279 1.84 9.19 -20.64
CA GLN A 279 1.48 8.59 -21.93
C GLN A 279 0.02 8.87 -22.32
N TYR A 280 -0.91 8.82 -21.36
CA TYR A 280 -2.35 8.85 -21.66
C TYR A 280 -3.05 10.16 -21.29
N GLN A 281 -2.39 11.05 -20.57
CA GLN A 281 -2.91 12.37 -20.18
C GLN A 281 -1.81 13.44 -20.29
N PRO A 282 -1.17 13.60 -21.46
CA PRO A 282 -0.06 14.55 -21.62
C PRO A 282 -0.46 16.00 -21.32
N GLU A 283 -1.74 16.34 -21.51
CA GLU A 283 -2.30 17.66 -21.22
C GLU A 283 -2.24 18.02 -19.72
N LEU A 284 -2.28 17.04 -18.81
CA LEU A 284 -2.09 17.27 -17.37
C LEU A 284 -0.72 17.88 -17.07
N PHE A 285 0.29 17.54 -17.87
CA PHE A 285 1.65 18.06 -17.75
C PHE A 285 1.88 19.30 -18.62
N ALA A 286 0.95 19.65 -19.52
CA ALA A 286 1.05 20.84 -20.36
C ALA A 286 0.88 22.15 -19.56
N PHE A 287 0.17 22.12 -18.42
CA PHE A 287 0.06 23.25 -17.49
C PHE A 287 1.42 23.77 -17.01
N LEU A 288 2.43 22.89 -16.85
CA LEU A 288 3.81 23.29 -16.52
C LEU A 288 4.46 24.14 -17.61
N ARG A 289 3.98 24.07 -18.86
CA ARG A 289 4.49 24.88 -19.98
C ARG A 289 3.80 26.22 -20.10
N LEU A 290 2.52 26.33 -19.76
CA LEU A 290 1.72 27.53 -20.00
C LEU A 290 1.88 28.60 -18.92
N ARG A 291 2.09 28.21 -17.64
CA ARG A 291 2.35 29.20 -16.58
C ARG A 291 3.69 29.93 -16.74
N ARG A 292 4.65 29.35 -17.46
CA ARG A 292 5.93 30.00 -17.78
C ARG A 292 5.82 31.06 -18.89
N ARG A 293 4.69 31.12 -19.62
CA ARG A 293 4.44 32.12 -20.68
C ARG A 293 3.56 33.29 -20.26
N SER A 294 2.86 33.19 -19.12
CA SER A 294 2.09 34.33 -18.57
C SER A 294 2.94 35.25 -17.71
N ASP A 295 4.10 34.77 -17.29
CA ASP A 295 5.01 35.44 -16.35
C ASP A 295 6.30 35.94 -17.05
N SER A 296 6.35 35.86 -18.39
CA SER A 296 7.41 36.37 -19.27
C SER A 296 6.86 37.40 -20.24
#